data_AF-D4LYQ6-F1
#
_entry.id   AF-D4LYQ6-F1
#
_cell.length_a   1.000
_cell.length_b   1.000
_cell.length_c   1.000
_cell.angle_alpha   90.00
_cell.angle_beta   90.00
_cell.angle_gamma   90.00
#
_symmetry.space_group_name_H-M   'P 1'
#
loop_
_entity.id
_entity.type
_entity.pdbx_description
1 polymer ?
#
loop_
_entity_poly.entity_id
_entity_poly.type
_entity_poly.pdbx_seq_one_letter_code
_entity_poly.pdbx_strand_id
1 'polypeptide(L)'
;MKKKAVVAMLIMCMAVSAAACGKSSDTEKTTTETTDTKDSEDSKEDSTDTDTKETDSSEGNRLVSVKDVSKYVTIGEYKGLELNRTSQSVTDDDVQAEINYDLEDNGTEVKDGTVENGDTVTINFTGTIDGKEFDGGSAEDYELVVGDGEMIDGFEDGIVGMKSGETKELDLTFPDDYYEESVAGKAVVFKVTLQKFTRPAELTDEWVAANTDYKTVDEYREAVKKQLEDTAAQTADYGLYSNAWNEVQAASEVKDYPKEDVDAAKKSYQELNEEYVKEAGMEMSDFLESQGMTEEDYESECQQYAESKVEQNLIVQGIMDAEGLSINDEETQKLKDDLIEEYGFASIDEMIETYGEQEVNESLALLRVERFIVENATVTEVAGDSEDAVDEGDDLEEYDESKDIDTGDDTEDNVDIEDAATEDATDEVAEE
;
A
#
# COMPACT_ATOMS: atom_id res chain seq x y z
N MET A 1 -12.39 8.30 -9.55
CA MET A 1 -11.09 7.61 -9.47
C MET A 1 -10.07 8.49 -8.76
N LYS A 2 -9.72 9.69 -9.27
CA LYS A 2 -8.81 10.64 -8.59
C LYS A 2 -9.12 10.91 -7.10
N LYS A 3 -10.38 11.15 -6.73
CA LYS A 3 -10.79 11.37 -5.32
C LYS A 3 -10.61 10.15 -4.39
N LYS A 4 -10.58 8.93 -4.93
CA LYS A 4 -10.38 7.70 -4.16
C LYS A 4 -8.89 7.43 -3.89
N ALA A 5 -8.02 7.79 -4.84
CA ALA A 5 -6.56 7.71 -4.67
C ALA A 5 -6.04 8.66 -3.56
N VAL A 6 -6.64 9.85 -3.40
CA VAL A 6 -6.28 10.79 -2.31
C VAL A 6 -6.66 10.25 -0.91
N VAL A 7 -7.76 9.49 -0.83
CA VAL A 7 -8.20 8.83 0.42
C VAL A 7 -7.23 7.72 0.80
N ALA A 8 -6.73 6.94 -0.18
CA ALA A 8 -5.75 5.89 0.06
C ALA A 8 -4.44 6.45 0.64
N MET A 9 -3.90 7.55 0.11
CA MET A 9 -2.59 8.09 0.54
C MET A 9 -2.60 8.72 1.95
N LEU A 10 -3.68 9.41 2.33
CA LEU A 10 -3.84 9.95 3.70
C LEU A 10 -4.04 8.84 4.75
N ILE A 11 -4.62 7.70 4.34
CA ILE A 11 -4.78 6.50 5.18
C ILE A 11 -3.47 5.69 5.22
N MET A 12 -2.72 5.62 4.11
CA MET A 12 -1.46 4.88 3.98
C MET A 12 -0.34 5.49 4.83
N CYS A 13 -0.36 6.80 5.07
CA CYS A 13 0.54 7.46 6.02
C CYS A 13 0.44 6.89 7.46
N MET A 14 -0.66 6.21 7.83
CA MET A 14 -0.82 5.59 9.15
C MET A 14 -0.63 4.06 9.18
N ALA A 15 -0.67 3.38 8.02
CA ALA A 15 -0.69 1.92 7.97
C ALA A 15 0.71 1.25 7.95
N VAL A 16 1.78 1.96 7.60
CA VAL A 16 3.09 1.33 7.32
C VAL A 16 3.93 1.02 8.59
N SER A 17 3.55 1.47 9.79
CA SER A 17 4.39 1.28 11.00
C SER A 17 4.14 0.00 11.81
N ALA A 18 3.14 -0.83 11.47
CA ALA A 18 2.74 -1.98 12.30
C ALA A 18 3.52 -3.29 12.03
N ALA A 19 4.58 -3.29 11.22
CA ALA A 19 5.31 -4.51 10.84
C ALA A 19 6.78 -4.55 11.26
N ALA A 20 7.15 -4.09 12.46
CA ALA A 20 8.53 -4.27 12.93
C ALA A 20 8.74 -4.22 14.45
N CYS A 21 8.18 -5.14 15.25
CA CYS A 21 8.75 -5.45 16.58
C CYS A 21 8.31 -6.82 17.14
N GLY A 22 8.77 -7.91 16.52
CA GLY A 22 8.77 -9.23 17.15
C GLY A 22 10.06 -9.49 17.92
N LYS A 23 10.11 -9.22 19.23
CA LYS A 23 11.13 -9.84 20.10
C LYS A 23 10.68 -10.03 21.55
N SER A 24 10.46 -11.30 21.88
CA SER A 24 10.22 -11.84 23.22
C SER A 24 11.26 -11.40 24.24
N SER A 25 10.81 -10.99 25.43
CA SER A 25 11.56 -11.24 26.66
C SER A 25 10.65 -11.38 27.88
N ASP A 26 10.54 -12.62 28.37
CA ASP A 26 10.25 -12.93 29.75
C ASP A 26 11.28 -12.24 30.66
N THR A 27 10.86 -11.51 31.71
CA THR A 27 11.55 -11.50 33.01
C THR A 27 10.65 -10.93 34.12
N GLU A 28 10.30 -11.84 35.02
CA GLU A 28 10.03 -11.72 36.46
C GLU A 28 10.20 -10.35 37.15
N LYS A 29 9.07 -9.87 37.67
CA LYS A 29 8.91 -8.75 38.60
C LYS A 29 9.38 -9.18 39.99
N THR A 30 10.49 -8.64 40.50
CA THR A 30 10.81 -8.69 41.94
C THR A 30 10.63 -7.31 42.57
N THR A 31 9.56 -7.21 43.35
CA THR A 31 9.21 -6.11 44.26
C THR A 31 10.26 -5.91 45.34
N THR A 32 10.66 -4.67 45.62
CA THR A 32 11.06 -4.27 46.97
C THR A 32 10.68 -2.81 47.20
N GLU A 33 9.65 -2.59 48.02
CA GLU A 33 9.35 -1.33 48.67
C GLU A 33 10.46 -0.97 49.66
N THR A 34 10.80 0.32 49.78
CA THR A 34 11.16 0.90 51.08
C THR A 34 10.73 2.38 51.13
N THR A 35 9.77 2.62 52.01
CA THR A 35 9.32 3.90 52.56
C THR A 35 10.41 4.50 53.47
N ASP A 36 10.66 5.82 53.44
CA ASP A 36 10.40 6.71 54.58
C ASP A 36 10.84 8.19 54.40
N THR A 37 9.85 9.06 54.58
CA THR A 37 9.78 10.36 55.29
C THR A 37 10.91 11.44 55.29
N LYS A 38 10.54 12.62 54.73
CA LYS A 38 10.37 13.95 55.38
C LYS A 38 11.61 14.72 55.89
N ASP A 39 11.87 15.92 55.34
CA ASP A 39 11.66 17.21 56.04
C ASP A 39 11.75 18.42 55.08
N SER A 40 11.02 19.48 55.46
CA SER A 40 10.89 20.77 54.79
C SER A 40 12.04 21.72 55.13
N GLU A 41 12.34 22.67 54.23
CA GLU A 41 12.64 24.03 54.69
C GLU A 41 12.21 25.09 53.66
N ASP A 42 11.39 26.00 54.17
CA ASP A 42 10.77 27.18 53.56
C ASP A 42 11.79 28.31 53.47
N SER A 43 11.89 28.96 52.31
CA SER A 43 12.39 30.34 52.25
C SER A 43 11.71 31.08 51.11
N LYS A 44 11.16 32.23 51.49
CA LYS A 44 10.22 33.07 50.77
C LYS A 44 10.83 34.47 50.69
N GLU A 45 11.04 34.99 49.49
CA GLU A 45 11.24 36.42 49.12
C GLU A 45 11.52 36.42 47.62
N ASP A 46 11.10 37.34 46.77
CA ASP A 46 10.06 38.37 46.69
C ASP A 46 10.15 38.83 45.22
N SER A 47 9.02 39.25 44.68
CA SER A 47 8.75 39.62 43.30
C SER A 47 9.74 40.64 42.71
N THR A 48 10.15 40.42 41.46
CA THR A 48 10.11 41.50 40.46
C THR A 48 9.72 40.93 39.10
N ASP A 49 8.47 41.17 38.75
CA ASP A 49 7.90 41.13 37.41
C ASP A 49 8.86 41.72 36.37
N THR A 50 9.15 40.95 35.32
CA THR A 50 9.44 41.50 34.00
C THR A 50 8.64 40.70 32.99
N ASP A 51 7.39 41.14 32.90
CA ASP A 51 6.40 40.92 31.85
C ASP A 51 7.06 40.90 30.46
N THR A 52 7.40 39.70 30.00
CA THR A 52 7.65 39.41 28.60
C THR A 52 6.41 38.71 28.09
N LYS A 53 5.37 39.52 27.86
CA LYS A 53 4.28 39.35 26.91
C LYS A 53 4.38 38.03 26.12
N GLU A 54 3.80 36.98 26.70
CA GLU A 54 3.38 35.80 25.95
C GLU A 54 2.51 36.30 24.81
N THR A 55 3.00 36.16 23.59
CA THR A 55 2.16 36.21 22.40
C THR A 55 1.35 34.92 22.39
N ASP A 56 0.22 35.01 23.09
CA ASP A 56 -0.91 34.09 23.06
C ASP A 56 -1.46 34.02 21.62
N SER A 57 -0.87 33.13 20.82
CA SER A 57 -1.26 32.90 19.42
C SER A 57 -1.24 31.42 19.04
N SER A 58 -1.14 30.50 20.01
CA SER A 58 -1.05 29.06 19.76
C SER A 58 -2.22 28.23 20.30
N GLU A 59 -3.24 28.82 20.95
CA GLU A 59 -4.38 28.04 21.46
C GLU A 59 -5.36 27.56 20.37
N GLY A 60 -5.20 27.97 19.10
CA GLY A 60 -6.15 27.63 18.03
C GLY A 60 -5.84 26.37 17.21
N ASN A 61 -4.57 25.98 17.06
CA ASN A 61 -4.15 25.03 16.02
C ASN A 61 -3.14 23.97 16.53
N ARG A 62 -3.31 23.47 17.77
CA ARG A 62 -2.50 22.35 18.28
C ARG A 62 -3.08 21.02 17.79
N LEU A 63 -2.21 20.05 17.54
CA LEU A 63 -2.59 18.69 17.11
C LEU A 63 -2.97 17.76 18.28
N VAL A 64 -2.62 18.15 19.50
CA VAL A 64 -2.85 17.36 20.71
C VAL A 64 -3.47 18.21 21.81
N SER A 65 -4.30 17.59 22.64
CA SER A 65 -4.98 18.21 23.79
C SER A 65 -4.01 18.76 24.85
N VAL A 66 -2.79 18.23 24.91
CA VAL A 66 -1.81 18.54 25.95
C VAL A 66 -0.92 19.74 25.61
N LYS A 67 -0.73 20.62 26.60
CA LYS A 67 0.15 21.81 26.46
C LYS A 67 1.64 21.47 26.50
N ASP A 68 2.02 20.42 27.22
CA ASP A 68 3.40 20.03 27.44
C ASP A 68 3.62 18.60 26.98
N VAL A 69 4.00 18.47 25.70
CA VAL A 69 4.24 17.18 25.03
C VAL A 69 5.44 16.42 25.60
N SER A 70 6.38 17.11 26.25
CA SER A 70 7.60 16.48 26.78
C SER A 70 7.33 15.47 27.91
N LYS A 71 6.14 15.54 28.51
CA LYS A 71 5.64 14.57 29.49
C LYS A 71 5.22 13.24 28.86
N TYR A 72 4.83 13.26 27.59
CA TYR A 72 4.23 12.14 26.86
C TYR A 72 5.21 11.54 25.85
N VAL A 73 6.12 12.33 25.29
CA VAL A 73 7.13 11.84 24.34
C VAL A 73 8.50 12.43 24.65
N THR A 74 9.55 11.63 24.46
CA THR A 74 10.92 12.12 24.24
C THR A 74 11.18 12.07 22.75
N ILE A 75 11.36 13.23 22.12
CA ILE A 75 11.61 13.30 20.69
C ILE A 75 13.08 12.95 20.42
N GLY A 76 13.30 12.09 19.43
CA GLY A 76 14.61 11.69 18.96
C GLY A 76 15.40 12.81 18.30
N GLU A 77 16.56 12.48 17.73
CA GLU A 77 17.31 13.43 16.90
C GLU A 77 16.58 13.64 15.57
N TYR A 78 16.29 14.90 15.23
CA TYR A 78 15.55 15.28 14.01
C TYR A 78 16.26 16.34 13.16
N LYS A 79 17.51 16.65 13.51
CA LYS A 79 18.38 17.58 12.78
C LYS A 79 19.72 16.91 12.55
N GLY A 80 20.35 17.18 11.41
CA GLY A 80 21.64 16.61 11.08
C GLY A 80 21.60 15.12 10.71
N LEU A 81 20.42 14.60 10.35
CA LEU A 81 20.27 13.24 9.82
C LEU A 81 21.10 13.07 8.53
N GLU A 82 21.63 11.87 8.31
CA GLU A 82 22.31 11.52 7.06
C GLU A 82 21.34 10.70 6.19
N LEU A 83 20.69 11.37 5.24
CA LEU A 83 19.63 10.77 4.43
C LEU A 83 20.13 10.50 3.02
N ASN A 84 19.59 9.45 2.40
CA ASN A 84 19.82 9.16 0.98
C ASN A 84 18.56 9.49 0.19
N ARG A 85 18.74 10.27 -0.88
CA ARG A 85 17.71 10.49 -1.90
C ARG A 85 18.00 9.54 -3.05
N THR A 86 17.24 8.45 -3.10
CA THR A 86 17.40 7.41 -4.13
C THR A 86 16.50 7.73 -5.31
N SER A 87 17.08 7.92 -6.50
CA SER A 87 16.33 8.18 -7.72
C SER A 87 16.75 7.22 -8.82
N GLN A 88 15.76 6.68 -9.54
CA GLN A 88 15.99 5.81 -10.68
C GLN A 88 16.31 6.64 -11.92
N SER A 89 17.26 6.17 -12.72
CA SER A 89 17.58 6.81 -13.99
C SER A 89 16.63 6.31 -15.07
N VAL A 90 15.92 7.25 -15.72
CA VAL A 90 15.08 6.94 -16.88
C VAL A 90 15.95 6.63 -18.10
N THR A 91 15.80 5.43 -18.63
CA THR A 91 16.48 4.95 -19.83
C THR A 91 15.61 5.12 -21.08
N ASP A 92 16.23 4.98 -22.26
CA ASP A 92 15.47 5.01 -23.51
C ASP A 92 14.56 3.77 -23.66
N ASP A 93 14.88 2.67 -22.98
CA ASP A 93 14.07 1.45 -22.96
C ASP A 93 12.80 1.65 -22.12
N ASP A 94 12.89 2.36 -20.98
CA ASP A 94 11.72 2.72 -20.15
C ASP A 94 10.75 3.62 -20.94
N VAL A 95 11.29 4.60 -21.66
CA VAL A 95 10.50 5.47 -22.55
C VAL A 95 9.84 4.66 -23.66
N GLN A 96 10.53 3.64 -24.18
CA GLN A 96 9.96 2.78 -25.21
C GLN A 96 8.85 1.89 -24.65
N ALA A 97 9.02 1.35 -23.43
CA ALA A 97 8.02 0.52 -22.77
C ALA A 97 6.72 1.30 -22.54
N GLU A 98 6.81 2.51 -21.99
CA GLU A 98 5.64 3.38 -21.78
C GLU A 98 4.92 3.70 -23.10
N ILE A 99 5.67 3.97 -24.17
CA ILE A 99 5.08 4.20 -25.49
C ILE A 99 4.43 2.92 -26.05
N ASN A 100 5.01 1.75 -25.82
CA ASN A 100 4.41 0.49 -26.26
C ASN A 100 3.08 0.25 -25.56
N TYR A 101 3.02 0.49 -24.25
CA TYR A 101 1.78 0.43 -23.47
C TYR A 101 0.68 1.33 -24.06
N ASP A 102 1.01 2.58 -24.37
CA ASP A 102 0.07 3.51 -25.01
C ASP A 102 -0.40 3.04 -26.40
N LEU A 103 0.46 2.37 -27.17
CA LEU A 103 0.10 1.82 -28.49
C LEU A 103 -0.78 0.56 -28.37
N GLU A 104 -0.57 -0.24 -27.33
CA GLU A 104 -1.36 -1.43 -27.00
C GLU A 104 -2.77 -1.05 -26.55
N ASP A 105 -2.90 -0.07 -25.64
CA ASP A 105 -4.21 0.47 -25.20
C ASP A 105 -5.00 1.07 -26.38
N ASN A 106 -4.29 1.66 -27.35
CA ASN A 106 -4.88 2.19 -28.59
C ASN A 106 -4.93 1.15 -29.73
N GLY A 107 -4.81 -0.14 -29.40
CA GLY A 107 -4.87 -1.23 -30.34
C GLY A 107 -6.23 -1.37 -31.03
N THR A 108 -6.23 -2.03 -32.19
CA THR A 108 -7.47 -2.27 -32.97
C THR A 108 -7.76 -3.75 -33.13
N GLU A 109 -9.03 -4.12 -32.91
CA GLU A 109 -9.47 -5.51 -33.08
C GLU A 109 -9.27 -6.00 -34.52
N VAL A 110 -8.58 -7.14 -34.66
CA VAL A 110 -8.33 -7.77 -35.95
C VAL A 110 -9.40 -8.82 -36.24
N LYS A 111 -10.23 -8.54 -37.24
CA LYS A 111 -11.34 -9.44 -37.64
C LYS A 111 -10.94 -10.51 -38.65
N ASP A 112 -10.04 -10.15 -39.56
CA ASP A 112 -9.59 -10.98 -40.66
C ASP A 112 -8.06 -11.04 -40.65
N GLY A 113 -7.51 -12.00 -39.91
CA GLY A 113 -6.07 -12.14 -39.73
C GLY A 113 -5.70 -13.40 -38.95
N THR A 114 -4.43 -13.47 -38.57
CA THR A 114 -3.91 -14.46 -37.63
C THR A 114 -3.08 -13.73 -36.58
N VAL A 115 -3.05 -14.27 -35.36
CA VAL A 115 -2.23 -13.73 -34.26
C VAL A 115 -0.76 -13.68 -34.64
N GLU A 116 -0.11 -12.57 -34.31
CA GLU A 116 1.32 -12.31 -34.45
C GLU A 116 1.90 -11.89 -33.07
N ASN A 117 3.22 -11.94 -32.91
CA ASN A 117 3.85 -11.41 -31.69
C ASN A 117 3.57 -9.91 -31.55
N GLY A 118 3.26 -9.48 -30.33
CA GLY A 118 2.83 -8.13 -29.97
C GLY A 118 1.32 -7.92 -30.06
N ASP A 119 0.53 -8.87 -30.55
CA ASP A 119 -0.94 -8.78 -30.47
C ASP A 119 -1.41 -9.09 -29.03
N THR A 120 -2.39 -8.34 -28.53
CA THR A 120 -3.12 -8.69 -27.30
C THR A 120 -4.25 -9.65 -27.65
N VAL A 121 -4.25 -10.83 -27.05
CA VAL A 121 -5.25 -11.87 -27.32
C VAL A 121 -6.17 -12.04 -26.13
N THR A 122 -7.46 -12.26 -26.39
CA THR A 122 -8.42 -12.73 -25.38
C THR A 122 -8.67 -14.22 -25.64
N ILE A 123 -8.33 -15.06 -24.67
CA ILE A 123 -8.38 -16.52 -24.81
C ILE A 123 -9.15 -17.17 -23.66
N ASN A 124 -9.71 -18.34 -23.94
CA ASN A 124 -10.19 -19.26 -22.91
C ASN A 124 -9.32 -20.50 -22.97
N PHE A 125 -8.78 -20.94 -21.86
CA PHE A 125 -7.94 -22.13 -21.84
C PHE A 125 -8.30 -23.07 -20.70
N THR A 126 -8.08 -24.35 -20.94
CA THR A 126 -8.24 -25.41 -19.95
C THR A 126 -7.02 -26.31 -19.98
N GLY A 127 -6.28 -26.34 -18.87
CA GLY A 127 -5.10 -27.17 -18.66
C GLY A 127 -5.45 -28.51 -18.04
N THR A 128 -4.83 -29.58 -18.55
CA THR A 128 -5.00 -30.94 -18.01
C THR A 128 -3.67 -31.66 -17.83
N ILE A 129 -3.51 -32.33 -16.69
CA ILE A 129 -2.39 -33.23 -16.38
C ILE A 129 -2.94 -34.64 -16.25
N ASP A 130 -2.37 -35.60 -16.99
CA ASP A 130 -2.86 -36.98 -17.08
C ASP A 130 -4.38 -37.08 -17.39
N GLY A 131 -4.91 -36.11 -18.16
CA GLY A 131 -6.31 -36.02 -18.56
C GLY A 131 -7.27 -35.52 -17.48
N LYS A 132 -6.76 -34.94 -16.39
CA LYS A 132 -7.55 -34.27 -15.35
C LYS A 132 -7.20 -32.79 -15.28
N GLU A 133 -8.22 -31.95 -15.16
CA GLU A 133 -8.04 -30.55 -14.82
C GLU A 133 -7.41 -30.43 -13.43
N PHE A 134 -6.67 -29.35 -13.23
CA PHE A 134 -6.03 -29.00 -11.98
C PHE A 134 -6.35 -27.55 -11.65
N ASP A 135 -6.27 -27.21 -10.37
CA ASP A 135 -6.59 -25.88 -9.88
C ASP A 135 -5.61 -24.83 -10.42
N GLY A 136 -6.10 -23.65 -10.76
CA GLY A 136 -5.33 -22.61 -11.46
C GLY A 136 -4.94 -22.94 -12.91
N GLY A 137 -5.38 -24.08 -13.46
CA GLY A 137 -5.05 -24.51 -14.82
C GLY A 137 -5.98 -24.00 -15.92
N SER A 138 -7.03 -23.24 -15.58
CA SER A 138 -8.05 -22.81 -16.53
C SER A 138 -8.48 -21.37 -16.28
N ALA A 139 -8.75 -20.63 -17.36
CA ALA A 139 -9.29 -19.27 -17.29
C ALA A 139 -10.20 -19.01 -18.50
N GLU A 140 -11.17 -18.12 -18.32
CA GLU A 140 -12.08 -17.64 -19.36
C GLU A 140 -11.87 -16.15 -19.55
N ASP A 141 -11.97 -15.67 -20.79
CA ASP A 141 -11.75 -14.26 -21.18
C ASP A 141 -10.41 -13.67 -20.69
N TYR A 142 -9.38 -14.52 -20.55
CA TYR A 142 -8.05 -14.11 -20.12
C TYR A 142 -7.36 -13.33 -21.23
N GLU A 143 -6.88 -12.12 -20.91
CA GLU A 143 -6.14 -11.25 -21.83
C GLU A 143 -4.64 -11.38 -21.59
N LEU A 144 -3.85 -11.50 -22.66
CA LEU A 144 -2.38 -11.53 -22.59
C LEU A 144 -1.76 -10.92 -23.85
N VAL A 145 -0.56 -10.38 -23.72
CA VAL A 145 0.25 -9.89 -24.86
C VAL A 145 1.17 -11.00 -25.36
N VAL A 146 1.02 -11.37 -26.63
CA VAL A 146 1.78 -12.50 -27.20
C VAL A 146 3.24 -12.11 -27.41
N GLY A 147 4.14 -12.81 -26.74
CA GLY A 147 5.59 -12.62 -26.81
C GLY A 147 6.19 -11.92 -25.59
N ASP A 148 5.39 -11.60 -24.57
CA ASP A 148 5.87 -10.97 -23.33
C ASP A 148 6.44 -11.98 -22.32
N GLY A 149 6.12 -13.28 -22.50
CA GLY A 149 6.69 -14.35 -21.70
C GLY A 149 6.05 -14.54 -20.34
N GLU A 150 4.81 -14.06 -20.16
CA GLU A 150 4.01 -14.25 -18.95
C GLU A 150 3.57 -15.72 -18.79
N MET A 151 3.45 -16.45 -19.91
CA MET A 151 3.02 -17.85 -19.91
C MET A 151 4.20 -18.82 -20.00
N ILE A 152 3.97 -20.08 -19.60
CA ILE A 152 5.01 -21.12 -19.70
C ILE A 152 5.54 -21.27 -21.14
N ASP A 153 6.83 -21.57 -21.25
CA ASP A 153 7.53 -21.76 -22.52
C ASP A 153 6.72 -22.59 -23.53
N GLY A 154 6.50 -22.01 -24.71
CA GLY A 154 5.78 -22.63 -25.82
C GLY A 154 4.27 -22.41 -25.83
N PHE A 155 3.68 -21.82 -24.78
CA PHE A 155 2.25 -21.48 -24.76
C PHE A 155 1.93 -20.40 -25.78
N GLU A 156 2.58 -19.24 -25.69
CA GLU A 156 2.37 -18.10 -26.59
C GLU A 156 2.72 -18.43 -28.05
N ASP A 157 3.84 -19.13 -28.27
CA ASP A 157 4.24 -19.64 -29.59
C ASP A 157 3.18 -20.55 -30.24
N GLY A 158 2.42 -21.29 -29.42
CA GLY A 158 1.33 -22.15 -29.87
C GLY A 158 0.11 -21.39 -30.39
N ILE A 159 -0.10 -20.18 -29.85
CA ILE A 159 -1.23 -19.29 -30.20
C ILE A 159 -0.92 -18.50 -31.47
N VAL A 160 0.35 -18.18 -31.73
CA VAL A 160 0.77 -17.52 -32.98
C VAL A 160 0.20 -18.26 -34.20
N GLY A 161 -0.37 -17.49 -35.12
CA GLY A 161 -1.01 -18.01 -36.32
C GLY A 161 -2.47 -18.47 -36.14
N MET A 162 -3.04 -18.46 -34.93
CA MET A 162 -4.46 -18.74 -34.70
C MET A 162 -5.36 -17.65 -35.29
N LYS A 163 -6.59 -18.04 -35.65
CA LYS A 163 -7.66 -17.11 -36.02
C LYS A 163 -8.70 -17.01 -34.90
N SER A 164 -9.39 -15.87 -34.83
CA SER A 164 -10.51 -15.70 -33.90
C SER A 164 -11.54 -16.82 -34.04
N GLY A 165 -11.93 -17.42 -32.93
CA GLY A 165 -12.79 -18.60 -32.82
C GLY A 165 -12.09 -19.96 -33.03
N GLU A 166 -10.77 -19.99 -33.28
CA GLU A 166 -10.01 -21.24 -33.40
C GLU A 166 -9.71 -21.84 -32.03
N THR A 167 -9.73 -23.17 -31.95
CA THR A 167 -9.30 -23.93 -30.77
C THR A 167 -8.11 -24.81 -31.14
N LYS A 168 -7.06 -24.81 -30.32
CA LYS A 168 -5.89 -25.69 -30.42
C LYS A 168 -5.63 -26.40 -29.10
N GLU A 169 -4.98 -27.55 -29.18
CA GLU A 169 -4.38 -28.23 -28.03
C GLU A 169 -2.87 -28.03 -28.10
N LEU A 170 -2.28 -27.59 -26.99
CA LEU A 170 -0.86 -27.32 -26.82
C LEU A 170 -0.30 -28.34 -25.82
N ASP A 171 0.60 -29.21 -26.30
CA ASP A 171 1.33 -30.17 -25.46
C ASP A 171 2.60 -29.49 -24.91
N LEU A 172 2.56 -29.10 -23.63
CA LEU A 172 3.63 -28.34 -22.97
C LEU A 172 4.16 -29.10 -21.74
N THR A 173 5.16 -28.53 -21.08
CA THR A 173 5.73 -29.07 -19.85
C THR A 173 6.01 -27.90 -18.92
N PHE A 174 5.55 -27.99 -17.68
CA PHE A 174 5.87 -27.00 -16.67
C PHE A 174 7.38 -26.98 -16.42
N PRO A 175 7.98 -25.80 -16.19
CA PRO A 175 9.37 -25.70 -15.74
C PRO A 175 9.63 -26.57 -14.50
N ASP A 176 10.85 -27.06 -14.36
CA ASP A 176 11.25 -27.87 -13.19
C ASP A 176 11.22 -27.05 -11.88
N ASP A 177 11.35 -25.73 -11.99
CA ASP A 177 11.39 -24.72 -10.93
C ASP A 177 10.10 -23.88 -10.84
N TYR A 178 8.98 -24.40 -11.38
CA TYR A 178 7.69 -23.72 -11.28
C TYR A 178 7.26 -23.53 -9.82
N TYR A 179 6.68 -22.36 -9.50
CA TYR A 179 6.35 -21.95 -8.13
C TYR A 179 5.42 -22.95 -7.43
N GLU A 180 4.54 -23.59 -8.19
CA GLU A 180 3.61 -24.61 -7.71
C GLU A 180 4.26 -26.00 -7.82
N GLU A 181 4.84 -26.47 -6.71
CA GLU A 181 5.55 -27.77 -6.65
C GLU A 181 4.68 -28.94 -7.11
N SER A 182 3.35 -28.82 -6.97
CA SER A 182 2.42 -29.87 -7.36
C SER A 182 2.34 -30.08 -8.88
N VAL A 183 2.75 -29.11 -9.71
CA VAL A 183 2.73 -29.21 -11.19
C VAL A 183 4.11 -29.11 -11.84
N ALA A 184 5.14 -28.68 -11.10
CA ALA A 184 6.52 -28.55 -11.57
C ALA A 184 7.03 -29.80 -12.32
N GLY A 185 7.66 -29.58 -13.48
CA GLY A 185 8.21 -30.63 -14.35
C GLY A 185 7.19 -31.58 -14.98
N LYS A 186 5.88 -31.39 -14.76
CA LYS A 186 4.83 -32.25 -15.32
C LYS A 186 4.47 -31.84 -16.74
N ALA A 187 4.18 -32.85 -17.56
CA ALA A 187 3.57 -32.63 -18.86
C ALA A 187 2.12 -32.19 -18.70
N VAL A 188 1.71 -31.19 -19.47
CA VAL A 188 0.39 -30.58 -19.43
C VAL A 188 -0.13 -30.39 -20.84
N VAL A 189 -1.43 -30.59 -21.03
CA VAL A 189 -2.12 -30.27 -22.29
C VAL A 189 -3.06 -29.11 -22.05
N PHE A 190 -2.81 -27.99 -22.72
CA PHE A 190 -3.69 -26.83 -22.70
C PHE A 190 -4.58 -26.83 -23.93
N LYS A 191 -5.89 -26.86 -23.72
CA LYS A 191 -6.86 -26.61 -24.78
C LYS A 191 -7.18 -25.12 -24.79
N VAL A 192 -6.67 -24.39 -25.76
CA VAL A 192 -6.79 -22.93 -25.88
C VAL A 192 -7.78 -22.58 -27.00
N THR A 193 -8.73 -21.71 -26.71
CA THR A 193 -9.67 -21.12 -27.67
C THR A 193 -9.43 -19.63 -27.76
N LEU A 194 -9.09 -19.14 -28.95
CA LEU A 194 -8.92 -17.71 -29.19
C LEU A 194 -10.27 -17.06 -29.43
N GLN A 195 -10.66 -16.10 -28.60
CA GLN A 195 -11.92 -15.37 -28.75
C GLN A 195 -11.77 -14.24 -29.76
N LYS A 196 -10.86 -13.30 -29.47
CA LYS A 196 -10.55 -12.10 -30.26
C LYS A 196 -9.08 -11.72 -30.01
N PHE A 197 -8.56 -10.82 -30.84
CA PHE A 197 -7.27 -10.21 -30.59
C PHE A 197 -7.23 -8.80 -31.17
N THR A 198 -6.49 -7.92 -30.51
CA THR A 198 -6.18 -6.57 -30.95
C THR A 198 -4.73 -6.50 -31.38
N ARG A 199 -4.47 -5.59 -32.32
CA ARG A 199 -3.12 -5.28 -32.77
C ARG A 199 -2.72 -3.90 -32.27
N PRO A 200 -1.56 -3.74 -31.63
CA PRO A 200 -1.09 -2.44 -31.19
C PRO A 200 -1.00 -1.47 -32.37
N ALA A 201 -1.22 -0.19 -32.07
CA ALA A 201 -1.06 0.85 -33.06
C ALA A 201 0.41 0.99 -33.50
N GLU A 202 0.60 1.55 -34.70
CA GLU A 202 1.94 1.90 -35.17
C GLU A 202 2.30 3.32 -34.71
N LEU A 203 3.44 3.45 -34.03
CA LEU A 203 3.98 4.75 -33.65
C LEU A 203 4.36 5.57 -34.89
N THR A 204 3.57 6.58 -35.19
CA THR A 204 3.76 7.50 -36.31
C THR A 204 3.37 8.92 -35.90
N ASP A 205 3.87 9.94 -36.61
CA ASP A 205 3.45 11.33 -36.37
C ASP A 205 1.93 11.50 -36.51
N GLU A 206 1.29 10.74 -37.41
CA GLU A 206 -0.17 10.74 -37.58
C GLU A 206 -0.90 10.16 -36.37
N TRP A 207 -0.39 9.07 -35.80
CA TRP A 207 -0.93 8.48 -34.57
C TRP A 207 -0.76 9.43 -33.39
N VAL A 208 0.44 10.00 -33.22
CA VAL A 208 0.74 10.95 -32.13
C VAL A 208 -0.19 12.17 -32.19
N ALA A 209 -0.34 12.77 -33.37
CA ALA A 209 -1.22 13.92 -33.56
C ALA A 209 -2.71 13.61 -33.39
N ALA A 210 -3.11 12.34 -33.46
CA ALA A 210 -4.50 11.91 -33.30
C ALA A 210 -4.85 11.52 -31.86
N ASN A 211 -3.88 11.01 -31.09
CA ASN A 211 -4.12 10.39 -29.77
C ASN A 211 -3.44 11.12 -28.61
N THR A 212 -2.56 12.09 -28.87
CA THR A 212 -1.83 12.84 -27.84
C THR A 212 -1.95 14.35 -28.06
N ASP A 213 -1.43 15.14 -27.11
CA ASP A 213 -1.31 16.60 -27.24
C ASP A 213 -0.11 17.04 -28.12
N TYR A 214 0.70 16.10 -28.60
CA TYR A 214 1.92 16.33 -29.38
C TYR A 214 1.67 16.10 -30.88
N LYS A 215 2.61 16.54 -31.73
CA LYS A 215 2.43 16.44 -33.20
C LYS A 215 3.37 15.47 -33.88
N THR A 216 4.48 15.13 -33.23
CA THR A 216 5.53 14.29 -33.81
C THR A 216 5.99 13.26 -32.80
N VAL A 217 6.50 12.13 -33.29
CA VAL A 217 7.06 11.07 -32.45
C VAL A 217 8.18 11.59 -31.56
N ASP A 218 9.01 12.51 -32.05
CA ASP A 218 10.11 13.09 -31.28
C ASP A 218 9.59 13.94 -30.10
N GLU A 219 8.57 14.80 -30.33
CA GLU A 219 7.95 15.61 -29.27
C GLU A 219 7.30 14.72 -28.19
N TYR A 220 6.60 13.67 -28.61
CA TYR A 220 5.94 12.75 -27.70
C TYR A 220 6.94 11.92 -26.87
N ARG A 221 8.02 11.43 -27.49
CA ARG A 221 9.12 10.75 -26.76
C ARG A 221 9.76 11.64 -25.71
N GLU A 222 10.03 12.90 -26.05
CA GLU A 222 10.61 13.87 -25.09
C GLU A 222 9.64 14.12 -23.93
N ALA A 223 8.34 14.21 -24.22
CA ALA A 223 7.31 14.37 -23.19
C ALA A 223 7.19 13.15 -22.27
N VAL A 224 7.12 11.94 -22.82
CA VAL A 224 7.09 10.69 -22.05
C VAL A 224 8.33 10.59 -21.17
N LYS A 225 9.52 10.87 -21.73
CA LYS A 225 10.76 10.90 -20.95
C LYS A 225 10.67 11.88 -19.78
N LYS A 226 10.20 13.11 -20.04
CA LYS A 226 10.05 14.12 -18.98
C LYS A 226 9.05 13.67 -17.93
N GLN A 227 7.95 13.05 -18.32
CA GLN A 227 6.96 12.52 -17.39
C GLN A 227 7.59 11.45 -16.48
N LEU A 228 8.31 10.49 -17.05
CA LEU A 228 9.02 9.46 -16.27
C LEU A 228 10.08 10.07 -15.35
N GLU A 229 10.82 11.09 -15.81
CA GLU A 229 11.81 11.80 -14.99
C GLU A 229 11.16 12.57 -13.83
N ASP A 230 10.02 13.21 -14.08
CA ASP A 230 9.24 13.91 -13.06
C ASP A 230 8.68 12.89 -12.02
N THR A 231 8.15 11.75 -12.47
CA THR A 231 7.68 10.66 -11.60
C THR A 231 8.83 10.10 -10.75
N ALA A 232 9.96 9.76 -11.37
CA ALA A 232 11.14 9.25 -10.65
C ALA A 232 11.70 10.26 -9.62
N ALA A 233 11.57 11.56 -9.89
CA ALA A 233 11.93 12.60 -8.94
C ALA A 233 10.93 12.68 -7.77
N GLN A 234 9.62 12.58 -8.03
CA GLN A 234 8.58 12.58 -7.00
C GLN A 234 8.69 11.35 -6.09
N THR A 235 8.89 10.15 -6.65
CA THR A 235 9.12 8.93 -5.87
C THR A 235 10.36 9.05 -4.99
N ALA A 236 11.45 9.62 -5.51
CA ALA A 236 12.67 9.86 -4.74
C ALA A 236 12.45 10.85 -3.58
N ASP A 237 11.67 11.91 -3.81
CA ASP A 237 11.33 12.89 -2.79
C ASP A 237 10.44 12.25 -1.71
N TYR A 238 9.40 11.50 -2.10
CA TYR A 238 8.54 10.77 -1.16
C TYR A 238 9.34 9.79 -0.30
N GLY A 239 10.21 8.98 -0.91
CA GLY A 239 11.10 8.07 -0.19
C GLY A 239 12.04 8.79 0.77
N LEU A 240 12.57 9.97 0.39
CA LEU A 240 13.40 10.80 1.25
C LEU A 240 12.63 11.32 2.48
N TYR A 241 11.44 11.91 2.28
CA TYR A 241 10.61 12.44 3.37
C TYR A 241 10.12 11.34 4.30
N SER A 242 9.65 10.23 3.75
CA SER A 242 9.23 9.05 4.51
C SER A 242 10.38 8.47 5.34
N ASN A 243 11.56 8.32 4.76
CA ASN A 243 12.74 7.86 5.50
C ASN A 243 13.10 8.83 6.64
N ALA A 244 13.11 10.15 6.36
CA ALA A 244 13.39 11.17 7.36
C ALA A 244 12.42 11.09 8.55
N TRP A 245 11.13 10.95 8.27
CA TRP A 245 10.09 10.78 9.30
C TRP A 245 10.30 9.50 10.11
N ASN A 246 10.53 8.38 9.43
CA ASN A 246 10.74 7.08 10.06
C ASN A 246 11.96 7.06 10.99
N GLU A 247 13.08 7.70 10.60
CA GLU A 247 14.25 7.82 11.48
C GLU A 247 13.92 8.61 12.75
N VAL A 248 13.17 9.71 12.64
CA VAL A 248 12.75 10.53 13.78
C VAL A 248 11.78 9.79 14.68
N GLN A 249 10.79 9.10 14.09
CA GLN A 249 9.81 8.30 14.82
C GLN A 249 10.52 7.18 15.58
N ALA A 250 11.37 6.39 14.92
CA ALA A 250 12.11 5.29 15.53
C ALA A 250 13.10 5.74 16.62
N ALA A 251 13.63 6.97 16.52
CA ALA A 251 14.49 7.57 17.54
C ALA A 251 13.72 8.21 18.71
N SER A 252 12.40 8.33 18.59
CA SER A 252 11.53 8.90 19.62
C SER A 252 11.02 7.83 20.58
N GLU A 253 10.72 8.21 21.82
CA GLU A 253 10.21 7.32 22.86
C GLU A 253 8.90 7.89 23.40
N VAL A 254 7.79 7.20 23.14
CA VAL A 254 6.51 7.49 23.78
C VAL A 254 6.51 6.97 25.22
N LYS A 255 6.20 7.85 26.16
CA LYS A 255 6.12 7.58 27.60
C LYS A 255 4.71 7.20 28.04
N ASP A 256 3.72 7.88 27.46
CA ASP A 256 2.30 7.74 27.76
C ASP A 256 1.48 8.37 26.65
N TYR A 257 0.19 8.04 26.57
CA TYR A 257 -0.73 8.61 25.59
C TYR A 257 -1.79 9.49 26.29
N PRO A 258 -2.01 10.73 25.83
CA PRO A 258 -3.14 11.51 26.31
C PRO A 258 -4.46 10.81 25.99
N LYS A 259 -5.18 10.39 27.02
CA LYS A 259 -6.42 9.63 26.87
C LYS A 259 -7.47 10.34 25.99
N GLU A 260 -7.59 11.66 26.10
CA GLU A 260 -8.54 12.43 25.29
C GLU A 260 -8.23 12.34 23.80
N ASP A 261 -6.95 12.41 23.43
CA ASP A 261 -6.51 12.32 22.03
C ASP A 261 -6.69 10.90 21.49
N VAL A 262 -6.40 9.86 22.30
CA VAL A 262 -6.62 8.45 21.92
C VAL A 262 -8.10 8.13 21.74
N ASP A 263 -8.94 8.53 22.70
CA ASP A 263 -10.39 8.30 22.63
C ASP A 263 -10.99 9.02 21.40
N ALA A 264 -10.50 10.22 21.07
CA ALA A 264 -10.92 10.96 19.88
C ALA A 264 -10.47 10.28 18.59
N ALA A 265 -9.20 9.91 18.47
CA ALA A 265 -8.64 9.24 17.29
C ALA A 265 -9.34 7.90 17.03
N LYS A 266 -9.59 7.12 18.09
CA LYS A 266 -10.32 5.86 18.01
C LYS A 266 -11.74 6.05 17.48
N LYS A 267 -12.45 7.06 17.99
CA LYS A 267 -13.80 7.38 17.56
C LYS A 267 -13.83 7.81 16.09
N SER A 268 -12.91 8.66 15.65
CA SER A 268 -12.83 9.09 14.26
C SER A 268 -12.56 7.93 13.31
N TYR A 269 -11.67 7.00 13.69
CA TYR A 269 -11.40 5.79 12.91
C TYR A 269 -12.61 4.88 12.79
N GLN A 270 -13.32 4.66 13.91
CA GLN A 270 -14.56 3.89 13.91
C GLN A 270 -15.64 4.53 13.02
N GLU A 271 -15.82 5.86 13.09
CA GLU A 271 -16.77 6.58 12.24
C GLU A 271 -16.42 6.47 10.75
N LEU A 272 -15.13 6.53 10.39
CA LEU A 272 -14.66 6.33 9.02
C LEU A 272 -14.99 4.93 8.50
N ASN A 273 -14.69 3.90 9.29
CA ASN A 273 -14.97 2.51 8.92
C ASN A 273 -16.48 2.25 8.82
N GLU A 274 -17.27 2.79 9.74
CA GLU A 274 -18.74 2.69 9.68
C GLU A 274 -19.31 3.35 8.42
N GLU A 275 -18.77 4.50 8.01
CA GLU A 275 -19.16 5.16 6.77
C GLU A 275 -18.80 4.32 5.54
N TYR A 276 -17.56 3.81 5.47
CA TYR A 276 -17.09 2.94 4.40
C TYR A 276 -17.97 1.69 4.23
N VAL A 277 -18.21 0.97 5.33
CA VAL A 277 -19.04 -0.25 5.34
C VAL A 277 -20.47 0.05 4.90
N LYS A 278 -21.02 1.17 5.35
CA LYS A 278 -22.36 1.60 4.99
C LYS A 278 -22.47 2.01 3.52
N GLU A 279 -21.46 2.66 2.95
CA GLU A 279 -21.40 2.98 1.53
C GLU A 279 -21.31 1.72 0.66
N ALA A 280 -20.61 0.69 1.15
CA ALA A 280 -20.58 -0.63 0.53
C ALA A 280 -21.91 -1.42 0.70
N GLY A 281 -22.86 -0.91 1.49
CA GLY A 281 -24.16 -1.54 1.71
C GLY A 281 -24.10 -2.80 2.58
N MET A 282 -23.04 -2.94 3.38
CA MET A 282 -22.82 -4.06 4.29
C MET A 282 -23.11 -3.66 5.73
N GLU A 283 -23.28 -4.64 6.61
CA GLU A 283 -23.22 -4.43 8.05
C GLU A 283 -21.79 -4.65 8.54
N MET A 284 -21.39 -3.98 9.63
CA MET A 284 -20.02 -4.09 10.17
C MET A 284 -19.65 -5.54 10.51
N SER A 285 -20.61 -6.35 10.98
CA SER A 285 -20.36 -7.77 11.25
C SER A 285 -19.95 -8.55 10.02
N ASP A 286 -20.60 -8.28 8.88
CA ASP A 286 -20.36 -9.00 7.62
C ASP A 286 -19.02 -8.56 7.02
N PHE A 287 -18.69 -7.27 7.15
CA PHE A 287 -17.38 -6.74 6.79
C PHE A 287 -16.26 -7.41 7.58
N LEU A 288 -16.37 -7.47 8.91
CA LEU A 288 -15.36 -8.13 9.75
C LEU A 288 -15.24 -9.63 9.44
N GLU A 289 -16.35 -10.33 9.23
CA GLU A 289 -16.35 -11.74 8.84
C GLU A 289 -15.63 -11.96 7.50
N SER A 290 -15.85 -11.07 6.51
CA SER A 290 -15.16 -11.13 5.21
C SER A 290 -13.64 -10.96 5.31
N GLN A 291 -13.18 -10.24 6.33
CA GLN A 291 -11.74 -10.04 6.62
C GLN A 291 -11.18 -11.11 7.57
N GLY A 292 -12.00 -12.06 8.03
CA GLY A 292 -11.60 -13.06 9.01
C GLY A 292 -11.33 -12.49 10.42
N MET A 293 -11.88 -11.32 10.73
CA MET A 293 -11.63 -10.59 11.96
C MET A 293 -12.78 -10.74 12.96
N THR A 294 -12.45 -10.77 14.26
CA THR A 294 -13.45 -10.64 15.32
C THR A 294 -13.68 -9.19 15.72
N GLU A 295 -14.76 -8.91 16.43
CA GLU A 295 -15.01 -7.58 17.02
C GLU A 295 -13.89 -7.17 18.02
N GLU A 296 -13.27 -8.14 18.71
CA GLU A 296 -12.13 -7.89 19.59
C GLU A 296 -10.87 -7.51 18.80
N ASP A 297 -10.62 -8.18 17.67
CA ASP A 297 -9.51 -7.83 16.76
C ASP A 297 -9.70 -6.41 16.20
N TYR A 298 -10.92 -6.08 15.77
CA TYR A 298 -11.26 -4.74 15.29
C TYR A 298 -11.06 -3.66 16.37
N GLU A 299 -11.50 -3.92 17.60
CA GLU A 299 -11.35 -2.97 18.71
C GLU A 299 -9.87 -2.77 19.10
N SER A 300 -9.06 -3.82 18.97
CA SER A 300 -7.60 -3.80 19.14
C SER A 300 -6.91 -3.02 18.03
N GLU A 301 -7.34 -3.20 16.78
CA GLU A 301 -6.84 -2.44 15.63
C GLU A 301 -7.17 -0.95 15.78
N CYS A 302 -8.42 -0.62 16.14
CA CYS A 302 -8.84 0.75 16.41
C CYS A 302 -7.99 1.40 17.52
N GLN A 303 -7.61 0.62 18.54
CA GLN A 303 -6.73 1.09 19.62
C GLN A 303 -5.31 1.36 19.10
N GLN A 304 -4.73 0.43 18.34
CA GLN A 304 -3.38 0.55 17.78
C GLN A 304 -3.28 1.72 16.80
N TYR A 305 -4.27 1.89 15.93
CA TYR A 305 -4.39 3.04 15.04
C TYR A 305 -4.41 4.35 15.84
N ALA A 306 -5.26 4.43 16.87
CA ALA A 306 -5.38 5.63 17.69
C ALA A 306 -4.07 5.97 18.43
N GLU A 307 -3.39 4.97 18.98
CA GLU A 307 -2.09 5.17 19.63
C GLU A 307 -1.03 5.65 18.63
N SER A 308 -0.92 5.02 17.45
CA SER A 308 0.01 5.42 16.39
C SER A 308 -0.25 6.86 15.91
N LYS A 309 -1.52 7.22 15.68
CA LYS A 309 -1.91 8.59 15.29
C LYS A 309 -1.53 9.61 16.37
N VAL A 310 -1.78 9.29 17.64
CA VAL A 310 -1.46 10.19 18.75
C VAL A 310 0.05 10.30 18.95
N GLU A 311 0.81 9.22 18.78
CA GLU A 311 2.28 9.24 18.78
C GLU A 311 2.81 10.21 17.71
N GLN A 312 2.35 10.08 16.47
CA GLN A 312 2.71 11.00 15.39
C GLN A 312 2.40 12.44 15.76
N ASN A 313 1.16 12.72 16.22
CA ASN A 313 0.74 14.08 16.56
C ASN A 313 1.55 14.66 17.73
N LEU A 314 1.97 13.84 18.70
CA LEU A 314 2.85 14.25 19.79
C LEU A 314 4.25 14.63 19.29
N ILE A 315 4.84 13.83 18.42
CA ILE A 315 6.17 14.08 17.83
C ILE A 315 6.12 15.35 16.96
N VAL A 316 5.17 15.43 16.03
CA VAL A 316 4.97 16.58 15.15
C VAL A 316 4.76 17.85 15.98
N GLN A 317 3.80 17.83 16.92
CA GLN A 317 3.54 19.00 17.77
C GLN A 317 4.78 19.41 18.56
N GLY A 318 5.56 18.47 19.08
CA GLY A 318 6.74 18.81 19.86
C GLY A 318 7.89 19.37 19.05
N ILE A 319 8.09 18.92 17.79
CA ILE A 319 9.03 19.56 16.87
C ILE A 319 8.54 20.97 16.52
N MET A 320 7.26 21.13 16.22
CA MET A 320 6.67 22.45 15.96
C MET A 320 6.85 23.40 17.15
N ASP A 321 6.59 22.94 18.38
CA ASP A 321 6.75 23.71 19.62
C ASP A 321 8.23 24.09 19.85
N ALA A 322 9.17 23.16 19.60
CA ALA A 322 10.60 23.38 19.79
C ALA A 322 11.19 24.39 18.80
N GLU A 323 10.71 24.38 17.57
CA GLU A 323 11.26 25.15 16.44
C GLU A 323 10.42 26.39 16.08
N GLY A 324 9.26 26.56 16.72
CA GLY A 324 8.34 27.66 16.46
C GLY A 324 7.69 27.58 15.07
N LEU A 325 7.46 26.36 14.57
CA LEU A 325 6.77 26.13 13.30
C LEU A 325 5.26 26.31 13.46
N SER A 326 4.57 26.65 12.37
CA SER A 326 3.12 26.84 12.41
C SER A 326 2.47 26.46 11.09
N ILE A 327 1.28 25.85 11.14
CA ILE A 327 0.47 25.55 9.95
C ILE A 327 -0.05 26.80 9.21
N ASN A 328 0.27 28.00 9.73
CA ASN A 328 -0.06 29.28 9.13
C ASN A 328 1.18 30.06 8.70
N ASP A 329 2.38 29.48 8.79
CA ASP A 329 3.61 30.12 8.32
C ASP A 329 3.73 30.13 6.78
N GLU A 330 4.70 30.88 6.26
CA GLU A 330 4.89 31.05 4.81
C GLU A 330 5.21 29.74 4.09
N GLU A 331 5.94 28.82 4.72
CA GLU A 331 6.25 27.52 4.12
C GLU A 331 5.01 26.61 4.09
N THR A 332 4.17 26.62 5.13
CA THR A 332 2.90 25.90 5.08
C THR A 332 1.93 26.49 4.05
N GLN A 333 1.95 27.81 3.77
CA GLN A 333 1.13 28.35 2.68
C GLN A 333 1.55 27.78 1.33
N LYS A 334 2.85 27.60 1.08
CA LYS A 334 3.34 26.93 -0.13
C LYS A 334 2.87 25.48 -0.19
N LEU A 335 3.00 24.74 0.91
CA LEU A 335 2.49 23.36 1.00
C LEU A 335 0.99 23.28 0.72
N LYS A 336 0.19 24.23 1.21
CA LYS A 336 -1.24 24.30 0.87
C LYS A 336 -1.48 24.50 -0.62
N ASP A 337 -0.77 25.43 -1.24
CA ASP A 337 -0.89 25.70 -2.67
C ASP A 337 -0.50 24.47 -3.51
N ASP A 338 0.61 23.81 -3.13
CA ASP A 338 1.11 22.59 -3.78
C ASP A 338 0.05 21.45 -3.68
N LEU A 339 -0.50 21.21 -2.48
CA LEU A 339 -1.54 20.20 -2.25
C LEU A 339 -2.84 20.48 -3.01
N ILE A 340 -3.23 21.76 -3.11
CA ILE A 340 -4.43 22.16 -3.86
C ILE A 340 -4.24 21.84 -5.36
N GLU A 341 -3.07 22.15 -5.92
CA GLU A 341 -2.74 21.88 -7.32
C GLU A 341 -2.66 20.37 -7.61
N GLU A 342 -1.93 19.64 -6.77
CA GLU A 342 -1.69 18.21 -6.92
C GLU A 342 -2.99 17.40 -6.87
N TYR A 343 -3.82 17.65 -5.86
CA TYR A 343 -5.08 16.92 -5.68
C TYR A 343 -6.27 17.54 -6.42
N GLY A 344 -6.05 18.64 -7.13
CA GLY A 344 -7.06 19.28 -7.98
C GLY A 344 -8.24 19.88 -7.21
N PHE A 345 -8.00 20.35 -5.98
CA PHE A 345 -8.99 21.12 -5.22
C PHE A 345 -9.05 22.57 -5.73
N ALA A 346 -10.19 23.24 -5.56
CA ALA A 346 -10.30 24.65 -5.86
C ALA A 346 -9.74 25.54 -4.74
N SER A 347 -9.68 25.03 -3.51
CA SER A 347 -9.16 25.72 -2.32
C SER A 347 -8.95 24.77 -1.15
N ILE A 348 -8.20 25.21 -0.14
CA ILE A 348 -8.06 24.47 1.13
C ILE A 348 -9.39 24.32 1.87
N ASP A 349 -10.31 25.27 1.73
CA ASP A 349 -11.64 25.20 2.35
C ASP A 349 -12.47 24.04 1.77
N GLU A 350 -12.32 23.74 0.47
CA GLU A 350 -12.97 22.58 -0.16
C GLU A 350 -12.37 21.26 0.33
N MET A 351 -11.06 21.23 0.55
CA MET A 351 -10.38 20.08 1.12
C MET A 351 -10.83 19.85 2.57
N ILE A 352 -10.96 20.91 3.37
CA ILE A 352 -11.49 20.87 4.74
C ILE A 352 -12.95 20.43 4.77
N GLU A 353 -13.79 20.88 3.83
CA GLU A 353 -15.18 20.42 3.71
C GLU A 353 -15.26 18.92 3.38
N THR A 354 -14.28 18.41 2.62
CA THR A 354 -14.24 17.01 2.19
C THR A 354 -13.69 16.08 3.28
N TYR A 355 -12.59 16.46 3.94
CA TYR A 355 -11.83 15.58 4.83
C TYR A 355 -11.90 15.98 6.31
N GLY A 356 -12.45 17.15 6.62
CA GLY A 356 -12.48 17.69 7.97
C GLY A 356 -11.25 18.54 8.30
N GLU A 357 -11.48 19.58 9.12
CA GLU A 357 -10.44 20.55 9.48
C GLU A 357 -9.29 19.91 10.27
N GLN A 358 -9.60 18.96 11.14
CA GLN A 358 -8.61 18.28 11.96
C GLN A 358 -7.63 17.48 11.09
N GLU A 359 -8.13 16.61 10.21
CA GLU A 359 -7.30 15.74 9.36
C GLU A 359 -6.41 16.56 8.40
N VAL A 360 -6.97 17.62 7.81
CA VAL A 360 -6.20 18.52 6.95
C VAL A 360 -5.10 19.24 7.73
N ASN A 361 -5.39 19.72 8.94
CA ASN A 361 -4.39 20.40 9.77
C ASN A 361 -3.29 19.46 10.26
N GLU A 362 -3.62 18.23 10.65
CA GLU A 362 -2.66 17.19 11.04
C GLU A 362 -1.73 16.85 9.86
N SER A 363 -2.28 16.66 8.66
CA SER A 363 -1.51 16.36 7.45
C SER A 363 -0.57 17.51 7.08
N LEU A 364 -1.06 18.76 7.12
CA LEU A 364 -0.23 19.94 6.85
C LEU A 364 0.90 20.11 7.86
N ALA A 365 0.66 19.77 9.13
CA ALA A 365 1.66 19.86 10.16
C ALA A 365 2.75 18.79 10.00
N LEU A 366 2.37 17.56 9.63
CA LEU A 366 3.32 16.49 9.31
C LEU A 366 4.22 16.91 8.14
N LEU A 367 3.64 17.29 7.00
CA LEU A 367 4.39 17.73 5.81
C LEU A 367 5.32 18.90 6.14
N ARG A 368 4.86 19.83 6.99
CA ARG A 368 5.67 20.97 7.42
C ARG A 368 6.87 20.55 8.28
N VAL A 369 6.70 19.54 9.12
CA VAL A 369 7.76 18.97 9.97
C VAL A 369 8.73 18.12 9.14
N GLU A 370 8.24 17.26 8.25
CA GLU A 370 9.09 16.47 7.33
C GLU A 370 9.98 17.36 6.49
N ARG A 371 9.40 18.42 5.91
CA ARG A 371 10.15 19.45 5.19
C ARG A 371 11.23 20.09 6.05
N PHE A 372 10.91 20.42 7.29
CA PHE A 372 11.90 20.96 8.21
C PHE A 372 13.03 19.96 8.52
N ILE A 373 12.71 18.69 8.74
CA ILE A 373 13.69 17.63 9.01
C ILE A 373 14.67 17.53 7.84
N VAL A 374 14.16 17.41 6.61
CA VAL A 374 14.97 17.28 5.39
C VAL A 374 15.79 18.55 5.13
N GLU A 375 15.23 19.74 5.32
CA GLU A 375 15.96 21.03 5.20
C GLU A 375 17.14 21.15 6.19
N ASN A 376 17.10 20.40 7.30
CA ASN A 376 18.14 20.36 8.31
C ASN A 376 18.97 19.06 8.29
N ALA A 377 18.78 18.20 7.29
CA ALA A 377 19.53 16.97 7.08
C ALA A 377 20.71 17.16 6.10
N THR A 378 21.61 16.19 6.09
CA THR A 378 22.61 16.02 5.03
C THR A 378 22.08 14.98 4.05
N VAL A 379 21.63 15.44 2.88
CA VAL A 379 21.08 14.56 1.85
C VAL A 379 22.16 14.20 0.83
N THR A 380 22.32 12.90 0.57
CA THR A 380 23.20 12.36 -0.47
C THR A 380 22.36 11.77 -1.60
N GLU A 381 22.62 12.17 -2.85
CA GLU A 381 21.99 11.56 -4.02
C GLU A 381 22.58 10.16 -4.27
N VAL A 382 21.72 9.17 -4.38
CA VAL A 382 22.09 7.78 -4.68
C VAL A 382 21.31 7.35 -5.92
N ALA A 383 22.00 6.69 -6.86
CA ALA A 383 21.32 6.06 -7.99
C ALA A 383 20.64 4.78 -7.49
N GLY A 384 19.33 4.66 -7.70
CA GLY A 384 18.62 3.40 -7.46
C GLY A 384 19.10 2.34 -8.44
N ASP A 385 19.37 1.13 -7.97
CA ASP A 385 19.53 -0.03 -8.85
C ASP A 385 18.13 -0.57 -9.19
N SER A 386 17.99 -1.27 -10.31
CA SER A 386 16.68 -1.81 -10.73
C SER A 386 16.09 -2.85 -9.76
N GLU A 387 16.90 -3.36 -8.81
CA GLU A 387 16.49 -4.26 -7.74
C GLU A 387 15.89 -3.53 -6.51
N ASP A 388 16.12 -2.22 -6.37
CA ASP A 388 15.59 -1.38 -5.26
C ASP A 388 14.29 -0.66 -5.66
N ALA A 389 13.71 -1.00 -6.82
CA ALA A 389 12.34 -0.61 -7.14
C ALA A 389 11.44 -1.21 -6.07
N VAL A 390 11.02 -0.39 -5.11
CA VAL A 390 9.86 -0.71 -4.29
C VAL A 390 8.74 -0.88 -5.30
N ASP A 391 8.26 -2.11 -5.45
CA ASP A 391 7.03 -2.42 -6.13
C ASP A 391 5.89 -1.75 -5.36
N GLU A 392 5.69 -0.47 -5.67
CA GLU A 392 4.41 0.20 -5.48
C GLU A 392 3.75 0.31 -6.86
N GLY A 393 3.67 -0.83 -7.56
CA GLY A 393 2.53 -1.11 -8.39
C GLY A 393 1.31 -1.20 -7.49
N ASP A 394 0.66 -0.05 -7.27
CA ASP A 394 -0.67 0.00 -6.69
C ASP A 394 -1.59 -0.82 -7.60
N ASP A 395 -1.86 -2.04 -7.16
CA ASP A 395 -2.77 -3.02 -7.72
C ASP A 395 -4.18 -2.41 -7.69
N LEU A 396 -4.49 -1.60 -8.70
CA LEU A 396 -5.81 -1.11 -9.00
C LEU A 396 -6.51 -2.04 -9.99
N GLU A 397 -6.41 -3.36 -9.81
CA GLU A 397 -7.32 -4.31 -10.44
C GLU A 397 -7.98 -5.24 -9.41
N GLU A 398 -9.30 -5.23 -9.48
CA GLU A 398 -10.22 -6.34 -9.23
C GLU A 398 -9.82 -7.38 -8.15
N TYR A 399 -10.42 -7.23 -6.96
CA TYR A 399 -10.53 -8.30 -5.97
C TYR A 399 -11.14 -9.55 -6.61
N ASP A 400 -10.30 -10.53 -6.96
CA ASP A 400 -10.73 -11.89 -7.30
C ASP A 400 -10.86 -12.72 -6.01
N GLU A 401 -12.11 -13.12 -5.72
CA GLU A 401 -12.49 -14.07 -4.68
C GLU A 401 -11.97 -15.48 -5.03
N SER A 402 -10.83 -15.89 -4.50
CA SER A 402 -10.65 -17.27 -4.00
C SER A 402 -9.25 -17.54 -3.45
N LYS A 403 -9.10 -17.46 -2.11
CA LYS A 403 -8.14 -18.32 -1.41
C LYS A 403 -8.75 -18.85 -0.13
N ASP A 404 -9.12 -20.12 -0.20
CA ASP A 404 -9.54 -20.95 0.92
C ASP A 404 -8.43 -21.04 1.97
N ILE A 405 -8.81 -20.75 3.22
CA ILE A 405 -7.99 -20.88 4.41
C ILE A 405 -7.92 -22.37 4.81
N ASP A 406 -6.72 -22.93 4.76
CA ASP A 406 -6.36 -24.22 5.36
C ASP A 406 -6.33 -24.07 6.89
N THR A 407 -7.42 -24.42 7.57
CA THR A 407 -7.46 -24.54 9.03
C THR A 407 -6.93 -25.91 9.44
N GLY A 408 -5.63 -25.99 9.74
CA GLY A 408 -5.03 -27.10 10.46
C GLY A 408 -5.42 -27.08 11.95
N ASP A 409 -6.36 -27.93 12.35
CA ASP A 409 -6.65 -28.28 13.73
C ASP A 409 -6.06 -29.67 14.02
N ASP A 410 -5.05 -29.74 14.89
CA ASP A 410 -4.38 -30.98 15.30
C ASP A 410 -4.03 -30.91 16.80
N THR A 411 -5.00 -31.22 17.66
CA THR A 411 -4.86 -31.83 19.00
C THR A 411 -6.23 -32.44 19.35
N GLU A 412 -6.42 -33.65 19.90
CA GLU A 412 -5.62 -34.51 20.76
C GLU A 412 -6.29 -35.92 20.79
N ASP A 413 -5.54 -36.89 21.30
CA ASP A 413 -6.00 -38.13 21.96
C ASP A 413 -6.32 -39.42 21.18
N ASN A 414 -5.22 -40.17 21.04
CA ASN A 414 -5.08 -41.62 21.08
C ASN A 414 -5.86 -42.30 22.23
N VAL A 415 -6.74 -43.27 21.93
CA VAL A 415 -6.99 -44.43 22.81
C VAL A 415 -7.20 -45.69 21.98
N ASP A 416 -6.28 -46.65 22.15
CA ASP A 416 -6.33 -48.04 21.69
C ASP A 416 -7.65 -48.76 22.05
N ILE A 417 -8.06 -49.74 21.23
CA ILE A 417 -8.23 -51.14 21.66
C ILE A 417 -8.44 -52.07 20.44
N GLU A 418 -7.72 -53.18 20.54
CA GLU A 418 -7.64 -54.34 19.67
C GLU A 418 -8.97 -55.08 19.41
N ASP A 419 -9.00 -55.76 18.25
CA ASP A 419 -9.16 -57.22 18.12
C ASP A 419 -10.32 -57.77 17.25
N ALA A 420 -9.95 -58.84 16.55
CA ALA A 420 -10.75 -59.96 16.06
C ALA A 420 -11.72 -59.79 14.87
N ALA A 421 -11.20 -60.10 13.69
CA ALA A 421 -11.45 -61.29 12.87
C ALA A 421 -12.89 -61.87 12.68
N THR A 422 -13.07 -62.44 11.48
CA THR A 422 -14.09 -63.42 11.02
C THR A 422 -15.47 -62.86 10.71
N GLU A 423 -16.26 -63.35 9.75
CA GLU A 423 -16.18 -64.28 8.62
C GLU A 423 -17.51 -64.07 7.87
N ASP A 424 -17.52 -64.48 6.61
CA ASP A 424 -18.68 -65.00 5.87
C ASP A 424 -19.83 -64.09 5.38
N ALA A 425 -19.87 -64.07 4.05
CA ALA A 425 -20.95 -64.64 3.24
C ALA A 425 -22.27 -63.88 3.02
N THR A 426 -22.42 -63.53 1.74
CA THR A 426 -23.53 -63.88 0.82
C THR A 426 -24.88 -63.18 0.92
N ASP A 427 -25.36 -62.91 -0.30
CA ASP A 427 -26.76 -62.78 -0.73
C ASP A 427 -27.52 -61.55 -0.23
N GLU A 428 -28.44 -60.95 -0.97
CA GLU A 428 -28.83 -60.92 -2.38
C GLU A 428 -29.97 -59.87 -2.34
N VAL A 429 -30.05 -59.03 -3.37
CA VAL A 429 -31.32 -58.62 -4.01
C VAL A 429 -32.27 -57.60 -3.30
N ALA A 430 -32.42 -56.48 -4.03
CA ALA A 430 -33.63 -55.71 -4.38
C ALA A 430 -34.17 -54.57 -3.48
N GLU A 431 -34.38 -53.44 -4.16
CA GLU A 431 -35.55 -52.53 -4.20
C GLU A 431 -36.25 -52.21 -2.85
N GLU A 432 -36.43 -50.95 -2.44
CA GLU A 432 -36.84 -49.74 -3.18
C GLU A 432 -36.02 -48.49 -2.85
#